data_AF-A0A4U9CZG0-F1
#
_entry.id   AF-A0A4U9CZG0-F1
#
_cell.length_a   1.000
_cell.length_b   1.000
_cell.length_c   1.000
_cell.angle_alpha   90.00
_cell.angle_beta   90.00
_cell.angle_gamma   90.00
#
_symmetry.space_group_name_H-M   'P 1'
#
loop_
_entity.id
_entity.type
_entity.pdbx_description
1 polymer ?
#
loop_
_entity_poly.entity_id
_entity_poly.type
_entity_poly.pdbx_seq_one_letter_code
_entity_poly.pdbx_strand_id
1 'polypeptide(L)' 'MDLIVLGQVERITAHHGEVLQLRPKAANSKALTEAIGAHGEPILTLPRGFYLKKNFTAALLARHFLLNHD' A
#
# COMPACT_ATOMS: atom_id res chain seq x y z
N MET A 1 7.10 -1.79 6.39
CA MET A 1 8.03 -1.31 5.34
C MET A 1 8.98 -2.41 4.89
N ASP A 2 9.14 -3.46 5.70
CA ASP A 2 10.11 -4.54 5.56
C ASP A 2 10.09 -5.19 4.18
N LEU A 3 8.91 -5.52 3.63
CA LEU A 3 8.81 -6.12 2.30
C LEU A 3 9.37 -5.22 1.18
N ILE A 4 9.36 -3.91 1.33
CA ILE A 4 9.97 -2.99 0.36
C ILE A 4 11.49 -3.01 0.52
N VAL A 5 11.98 -2.86 1.76
CA VAL A 5 13.41 -2.76 2.08
C VAL A 5 14.15 -4.09 1.82
N LEU A 6 13.51 -5.22 2.07
CA LEU A 6 14.06 -6.57 1.86
C LEU A 6 13.92 -7.05 0.41
N GLY A 7 13.57 -6.18 -0.53
CA GLY A 7 13.47 -6.51 -1.95
C GLY A 7 12.29 -7.42 -2.32
N GLN A 8 11.28 -7.53 -1.45
CA GLN A 8 10.10 -8.37 -1.62
C GLN A 8 8.88 -7.57 -2.11
N VAL A 9 9.12 -6.47 -2.84
CA VAL A 9 8.07 -5.52 -3.25
C VAL A 9 6.96 -6.19 -4.07
N GLU A 10 7.30 -7.18 -4.89
CA GLU A 10 6.33 -7.92 -5.71
C GLU A 10 5.39 -8.81 -4.89
N ARG A 11 5.81 -9.25 -3.71
CA ARG A 11 4.98 -10.07 -2.79
C ARG A 11 3.92 -9.25 -2.05
N ILE A 12 4.02 -7.92 -2.09
CA ILE A 12 3.05 -7.04 -1.43
C ILE A 12 1.72 -7.08 -2.19
N THR A 13 0.65 -7.39 -1.47
CA THR A 13 -0.73 -7.43 -1.97
C THR A 13 -1.63 -6.48 -1.18
N ALA A 14 -2.85 -6.23 -1.68
CA ALA A 14 -3.86 -5.41 -1.00
C ALA A 14 -4.32 -5.97 0.37
N HIS A 15 -4.04 -7.25 0.64
CA HIS A 15 -4.39 -7.90 1.90
C HIS A 15 -3.43 -7.53 3.04
N HIS A 16 -2.20 -7.12 2.73
CA HIS A 16 -1.22 -6.72 3.73
C HIS A 16 -1.66 -5.43 4.46
N GLY A 17 -1.39 -5.40 5.77
CA GLY A 17 -1.68 -4.29 6.67
C GLY A 17 -3.13 -4.24 7.16
N GLU A 18 -3.33 -3.83 8.40
CA GLU A 18 -4.65 -3.79 9.04
C GLU A 18 -5.46 -2.54 8.65
N VAL A 19 -4.81 -1.39 8.64
CA VAL A 19 -5.42 -0.06 8.39
C VAL A 19 -4.77 0.69 7.23
N LEU A 20 -3.55 0.31 6.83
CA LEU A 20 -2.77 0.91 5.75
C LEU A 20 -2.33 -0.18 4.78
N GLN A 21 -2.49 0.04 3.48
CA GLN A 21 -2.09 -0.92 2.43
C GLN A 21 -1.27 -0.25 1.33
N LEU A 22 -0.49 -1.05 0.61
CA LEU A 22 0.19 -0.64 -0.63
C LEU A 22 -0.59 -1.11 -1.85
N ARG A 23 -0.77 -0.23 -2.84
CA ARG A 23 -1.46 -0.54 -4.11
C ARG A 23 -0.78 0.14 -5.29
N PRO A 24 -0.98 -0.34 -6.53
CA PRO A 24 -0.50 0.37 -7.71
C PRO A 24 -1.04 1.82 -7.71
N LYS A 25 -0.13 2.79 -7.87
CA LYS A 25 -0.42 4.22 -8.00
C LYS A 25 0.32 4.77 -9.21
N ALA A 26 -0.20 4.42 -10.39
CA ALA A 26 0.39 4.77 -11.66
C ALA A 26 -0.64 5.46 -12.57
N ALA A 27 -0.16 6.28 -13.51
CA ALA A 27 -1.03 6.86 -14.54
C ALA A 27 -1.63 5.79 -15.46
N ASN A 28 -0.90 4.68 -15.68
CA ASN A 28 -1.32 3.55 -16.49
C ASN A 28 -0.53 2.29 -16.08
N SER A 29 -0.89 1.13 -16.64
CA SER A 29 -0.23 -0.16 -16.37
C SER A 29 1.16 -0.32 -17.01
N LYS A 30 1.63 0.66 -17.77
CA LYS A 30 2.96 0.67 -18.40
C LYS A 30 3.96 1.55 -17.66
N ALA A 31 3.52 2.34 -16.67
CA ALA A 31 4.41 3.20 -15.91
C ALA A 31 5.32 2.34 -15.02
N LEU A 32 6.59 2.72 -14.94
CA LEU A 32 7.61 2.00 -14.18
C LEU A 32 8.35 2.95 -13.24
N THR A 33 8.85 2.40 -12.13
CA THR A 33 9.73 3.08 -11.19
C THR A 33 10.77 2.08 -10.66
N GLU A 34 11.89 2.59 -10.16
CA GLU A 34 12.95 1.78 -9.58
C GLU A 34 12.54 1.22 -8.21
N ALA A 35 12.96 0.00 -7.93
CA ALA A 35 12.84 -0.66 -6.63
C ALA A 35 14.04 -1.58 -6.38
N ILE A 36 14.11 -2.14 -5.18
CA ILE A 36 15.10 -3.15 -4.82
C ILE A 36 14.51 -4.54 -5.08
N GLY A 37 15.27 -5.38 -5.79
CA GLY A 37 14.96 -6.78 -6.05
C GLY A 37 15.44 -7.70 -4.93
N ALA A 38 15.12 -8.99 -5.05
CA ALA A 38 15.31 -9.97 -3.98
C ALA A 38 16.78 -10.20 -3.60
N HIS A 39 17.74 -9.84 -4.47
CA HIS A 39 19.18 -9.94 -4.24
C HIS A 39 19.86 -8.57 -4.06
N GLY A 40 19.08 -7.50 -3.84
CA GLY A 40 19.58 -6.15 -3.64
C GLY A 40 19.85 -5.38 -4.94
N GLU A 41 19.61 -6.00 -6.10
CA GLU A 41 19.74 -5.40 -7.41
C GLU A 41 18.64 -4.35 -7.68
N PRO A 42 18.92 -3.28 -8.43
CA PRO A 42 17.86 -2.41 -8.93
C PRO A 42 16.95 -3.14 -9.91
N ILE A 43 15.64 -3.02 -9.74
CA ILE A 43 14.62 -3.54 -10.65
C ILE A 43 13.64 -2.44 -11.06
N LEU A 44 12.94 -2.64 -12.18
CA LEU A 44 11.79 -1.83 -12.55
C LEU A 44 10.49 -2.53 -12.17
N THR A 45 9.58 -1.82 -11.53
CA THR A 45 8.25 -2.34 -11.16
C THR A 45 7.18 -1.26 -11.28
N LEU A 46 5.91 -1.62 -11.14
CA LEU A 46 4.81 -0.65 -11.12
C LEU A 46 4.94 0.28 -9.90
N PRO A 47 4.78 1.60 -10.06
CA PRO A 47 4.71 2.52 -8.94
C PRO A 47 3.61 2.11 -7.96
N ARG A 48 3.94 2.12 -6.67
CA ARG A 48 3.00 1.80 -5.59
C ARG A 48 2.85 2.99 -4.66
N GLY A 49 1.63 3.17 -4.13
CA GLY A 49 1.31 4.20 -3.16
C GLY A 49 0.71 3.60 -1.90
N PHE A 50 0.78 4.36 -0.81
CA PHE A 50 0.07 4.07 0.43
C PHE A 50 -1.38 4.51 0.35
N TYR A 51 -2.28 3.66 0.84
CA TYR A 51 -3.71 3.92 0.91
C TYR A 51 -4.25 3.52 2.28
N LEU A 52 -5.02 4.40 2.89
CA LEU A 52 -5.80 4.05 4.08
C LEU A 52 -6.93 3.09 3.68
N LYS A 53 -7.12 2.04 4.47
CA LYS A 53 -8.24 1.11 4.30
C LYS A 53 -9.55 1.77 4.74
N LYS A 54 -10.66 1.28 4.18
CA LYS A 54 -12.00 1.82 4.45
C LYS A 54 -12.39 1.75 5.92
N ASN A 55 -12.03 0.68 6.63
CA ASN A 55 -12.28 0.52 8.06
C ASN A 55 -11.62 1.63 8.88
N PHE A 56 -10.41 2.05 8.52
CA PHE A 56 -9.72 3.14 9.20
C PHE A 56 -10.43 4.48 9.00
N THR A 57 -10.73 4.86 7.76
CA THR A 57 -11.40 6.14 7.48
C THR A 57 -12.85 6.15 7.97
N ALA A 58 -13.55 5.01 7.93
CA ALA A 58 -14.90 4.89 8.49
C ALA A 58 -14.90 5.15 10.01
N ALA A 59 -13.94 4.57 10.75
CA ALA A 59 -13.81 4.83 12.19
C ALA A 59 -13.51 6.31 12.50
N LEU A 60 -12.69 6.98 11.68
CA LEU A 60 -12.43 8.41 11.83
C LEU A 60 -13.69 9.26 11.62
N LEU A 61 -14.48 8.95 10.59
CA LEU A 61 -15.72 9.65 10.30
C LEU A 61 -16.77 9.39 11.38
N ALA A 62 -16.93 8.14 11.82
CA ALA A 62 -17.84 7.78 12.90
C ALA A 62 -17.49 8.53 14.19
N ARG A 63 -16.20 8.58 14.56
CA ARG A 63 -15.72 9.37 15.69
C ARG A 63 -16.01 10.86 15.53
N HIS A 64 -15.76 11.44 14.36
CA HIS A 64 -15.95 12.87 14.13
C HIS A 64 -17.41 13.30 14.22
N PHE A 65 -18.32 12.49 13.67
CA PHE A 65 -19.76 12.75 13.68
C PHE A 65 -20.49 12.14 14.88
N LEU A 66 -19.77 11.57 15.85
CA LEU A 66 -20.33 10.89 17.03
C LEU A 66 -21.38 9.83 16.67
N LEU A 67 -21.14 9.08 15.58
CA LEU A 67 -21.99 7.96 15.20
C LEU A 67 -21.77 6.82 16.19
N ASN A 68 -22.83 6.38 16.85
CA ASN A 68 -22.77 5.18 17.67
C ASN A 68 -22.52 3.97 16.77
N HIS A 69 -21.54 3.15 17.16
CA HIS A 69 -21.41 1.80 16.61
C HIS A 69 -22.38 0.93 17.40
N ASP A 70 -23.45 0.46 16.77
CA ASP A 70 -24.22 -0.70 17.26
C ASP A 70 -23.33 -1.96 17.24
#